data_AF-A0A9D5BN27-F1
#
_entry.id   AF-A0A9D5BN27-F1
#
_cell.length_a   1.000
_cell.length_b   1.000
_cell.length_c   1.000
_cell.angle_alpha   90.00
_cell.angle_beta   90.00
_cell.angle_gamma   90.00
#
_symmetry.space_group_name_H-M   'P 1'
#
loop_
_entity.id
_entity.type
_entity.pdbx_description
1 polymer ?
#
loop_
_entity_poly.entity_id
_entity_poly.type
_entity_poly.pdbx_seq_one_letter_code
_entity_poly.pdbx_strand_id
1 'polypeptide(L)'
;MTLFYSGTNESLNVKLLSPMLLVAEKEEAKAVLTLFLKKQGLSNANATKIINRSDPFIDHLISKLHSKHKTWYLSGRELTTLEIRDALISYLESLFEEHGHILVDVVENYPNPPVKDKSAEPIPPPNPSPAVLSKKLKAVSLVSGLDPAAGNLRPHFVYLMELGMEIGQIKTIIRRYPAFANYSLDGKIKPVVEFLLELGMPKEQILIILTKRPQLCGISLSENLKPTMKFLESLGVDKKQWAKVIYRFPALLTYSRQKINESIDFLLELGISEESIGKILTRYPNIVSYSVEDNLRPTAMYFHSLGVDVGLLLFKCPQNFGLSIEANIKPVTEFFLERGYTLEEIGTMISRYGPLYTFSLTGNLMPKWDFFLTMDYPKSELVKFPNFFGYNLERRIKPRYARLKCSGVRLLLNQVLSLSSSKFEDVLKKKMKKLQID
;
A
#
# COMPACT_ATOMS: atom_id res chain seq x y z
N MET A 1 -12.33 6.58 -26.74
CA MET A 1 -11.37 5.76 -25.96
C MET A 1 -11.38 6.35 -24.55
N THR A 2 -12.28 5.89 -23.67
CA THR A 2 -12.54 6.61 -22.41
C THR A 2 -12.78 5.62 -21.29
N LEU A 3 -11.69 5.20 -20.65
CA LEU A 3 -11.73 4.52 -19.36
C LEU A 3 -11.85 5.59 -18.28
N PHE A 4 -13.09 5.78 -17.82
CA PHE A 4 -13.41 6.38 -16.54
C PHE A 4 -12.71 5.60 -15.42
N TYR A 5 -11.76 6.26 -14.76
CA TYR A 5 -11.35 5.93 -13.41
C TYR A 5 -12.53 6.20 -12.46
N SER A 6 -13.10 5.14 -11.88
CA SER A 6 -13.87 5.27 -10.64
C SER A 6 -13.07 4.65 -9.51
N GLY A 7 -12.18 5.47 -8.92
CA GLY A 7 -11.64 5.24 -7.59
C GLY A 7 -12.78 5.35 -6.58
N THR A 8 -12.95 4.33 -5.75
CA THR A 8 -13.87 4.39 -4.62
C THR A 8 -13.13 4.99 -3.44
N ASN A 9 -13.63 6.15 -3.02
CA ASN A 9 -13.37 6.78 -1.73
C ASN A 9 -13.45 5.75 -0.59
N GLU A 10 -12.33 5.47 0.07
CA GLU A 10 -12.37 5.22 1.51
C GLU A 10 -12.69 6.56 2.16
N SER A 11 -13.97 6.82 2.36
CA SER A 11 -14.44 7.98 3.11
C SER A 11 -13.85 7.93 4.52
N LEU A 12 -12.95 8.86 4.82
CA LEU A 12 -12.68 9.31 6.19
C LEU A 12 -14.04 9.60 6.84
N ASN A 13 -14.26 9.08 8.04
CA ASN A 13 -15.42 9.44 8.84
C ASN A 13 -15.21 10.90 9.28
N VAL A 14 -15.68 11.86 8.48
CA VAL A 14 -15.51 13.33 8.64
C VAL A 14 -16.12 13.89 9.94
N LYS A 15 -16.66 13.03 10.82
CA LYS A 15 -17.33 13.41 12.08
C LYS A 15 -16.40 13.97 13.18
N LEU A 16 -15.12 14.21 12.91
CA LEU A 16 -14.17 14.73 13.91
C LEU A 16 -13.58 16.12 13.60
N LEU A 17 -13.95 16.76 12.48
CA LEU A 17 -13.51 18.12 12.16
C LEU A 17 -14.58 19.13 12.57
N SER A 18 -14.17 20.25 13.17
CA SER A 18 -15.07 21.35 13.50
C SER A 18 -15.80 21.81 12.22
N PRO A 19 -17.14 21.92 12.21
CA PRO A 19 -17.89 22.44 11.06
C PRO A 19 -17.40 23.81 10.59
N MET A 20 -16.86 24.64 11.51
CA MET A 20 -16.30 25.95 11.20
C MET A 20 -14.98 25.86 10.41
N LEU A 21 -14.14 24.87 10.72
CA LEU A 21 -12.88 24.64 10.01
C LEU A 21 -13.13 24.22 8.56
N LEU A 22 -14.08 23.31 8.34
CA LEU A 22 -14.43 22.85 7.00
C LEU A 22 -15.03 23.97 6.13
N VAL A 23 -15.74 24.92 6.73
CA VAL A 23 -16.22 26.14 6.04
C VAL A 23 -15.04 27.04 5.67
N ALA A 24 -14.11 27.28 6.59
CA ALA A 24 -12.92 28.10 6.32
C ALA A 24 -12.03 27.50 5.20
N GLU A 25 -11.81 26.18 5.22
CA GLU A 25 -11.03 25.49 4.19
C GLU A 25 -11.71 25.54 2.82
N LYS A 26 -13.04 25.41 2.78
CA LYS A 26 -13.81 25.56 1.54
C LYS A 26 -13.73 26.96 0.97
N GLU A 27 -13.82 27.98 1.80
CA GLU A 27 -13.67 29.38 1.34
C GLU A 27 -12.25 29.66 0.84
N GLU A 28 -11.22 29.11 1.50
CA GLU A 28 -9.84 29.24 1.01
C GLU A 28 -9.61 28.48 -0.30
N ALA A 29 -10.18 27.27 -0.45
CA ALA A 29 -10.11 26.50 -1.69
C ALA A 29 -10.79 27.24 -2.87
N LYS A 30 -11.94 27.89 -2.63
CA LYS A 30 -12.60 28.76 -3.61
C LYS A 30 -11.72 29.97 -3.97
N ALA A 31 -11.07 30.60 -2.99
CA ALA A 31 -10.17 31.73 -3.23
C ALA A 31 -8.96 31.32 -4.09
N VAL A 32 -8.34 30.17 -3.80
CA VAL A 32 -7.22 29.62 -4.57
C VAL A 32 -7.64 29.32 -6.01
N LEU A 33 -8.76 28.63 -6.20
CA LEU A 33 -9.25 28.31 -7.53
C LEU A 33 -9.62 29.57 -8.32
N THR A 34 -10.21 30.57 -7.65
CA THR A 34 -10.51 31.88 -8.25
C THR A 34 -9.25 32.56 -8.78
N LEU A 35 -8.21 32.62 -7.96
CA LEU A 35 -6.94 33.26 -8.32
C LEU A 35 -6.24 32.50 -9.46
N PHE A 36 -6.30 31.17 -9.41
CA PHE A 36 -5.74 30.29 -10.43
C PHE A 36 -6.41 30.51 -11.79
N LEU A 37 -7.75 30.51 -11.86
CA LEU A 37 -8.49 30.73 -13.11
C LEU A 37 -8.25 32.13 -13.69
N LYS A 38 -8.09 33.15 -12.84
CA LYS A 38 -7.70 34.50 -13.28
C LYS A 38 -6.31 34.53 -13.92
N LYS A 39 -5.33 33.82 -13.32
CA LYS A 39 -3.98 33.69 -13.88
C LYS A 39 -4.00 33.02 -15.25
N GLN A 40 -5.00 32.17 -15.52
CA GLN A 40 -5.23 31.54 -16.84
C GLN A 40 -6.07 32.40 -17.81
N GLY A 41 -6.39 33.65 -17.46
CA GLY A 41 -7.01 34.62 -18.37
C GLY A 41 -8.54 34.77 -18.27
N LEU A 42 -9.20 34.16 -17.27
CA LEU A 42 -10.65 34.35 -17.07
C LEU A 42 -10.97 35.69 -16.38
N SER A 43 -12.05 36.34 -16.84
CA SER A 43 -12.55 37.56 -16.20
C SER A 43 -13.07 37.28 -14.78
N ASN A 44 -12.95 38.27 -13.89
CA ASN A 44 -13.38 38.16 -12.48
C ASN A 44 -14.84 37.66 -12.34
N ALA A 45 -15.76 38.17 -13.17
CA ALA A 45 -17.17 37.80 -13.11
C ALA A 45 -17.42 36.34 -13.54
N ASN A 46 -16.66 35.84 -14.53
CA ASN A 46 -16.82 34.48 -15.02
C ASN A 46 -16.19 33.46 -14.07
N ALA A 47 -15.02 33.75 -13.49
CA ALA A 47 -14.39 32.90 -12.49
C ALA A 47 -15.28 32.70 -11.25
N THR A 48 -15.88 33.76 -10.73
CA THR A 48 -16.81 33.69 -9.59
C THR A 48 -18.08 32.91 -9.94
N LYS A 49 -18.62 33.06 -11.16
CA LYS A 49 -19.81 32.33 -11.60
C LYS A 49 -19.58 30.83 -11.72
N ILE A 50 -18.41 30.42 -12.21
CA ILE A 50 -18.03 29.00 -12.34
C ILE A 50 -17.85 28.38 -10.96
N ILE A 51 -17.14 29.06 -10.06
CA ILE A 51 -16.86 28.54 -8.71
C ILE A 51 -18.14 28.34 -7.89
N ASN A 52 -19.11 29.25 -8.02
CA ASN A 52 -20.42 29.11 -7.36
C ASN A 52 -21.26 27.95 -7.90
N ARG A 53 -20.88 27.32 -9.02
CA ARG A 53 -21.56 26.16 -9.63
C ARG A 53 -20.75 24.86 -9.50
N SER A 54 -19.50 24.96 -9.04
CA SER A 54 -18.54 23.87 -9.00
C SER A 54 -18.32 23.30 -7.60
N ASP A 55 -19.36 23.27 -6.75
CA ASP A 55 -19.30 22.66 -5.40
C ASP A 55 -18.72 21.23 -5.39
N PRO A 56 -19.04 20.33 -6.35
CA PRO A 56 -18.44 19.00 -6.41
C PRO A 56 -16.92 19.01 -6.62
N PHE A 57 -16.41 20.01 -7.37
CA PHE A 57 -14.97 20.17 -7.58
C PHE A 57 -14.29 20.75 -6.33
N ILE A 58 -14.95 21.69 -5.63
CA ILE A 58 -14.46 22.21 -4.34
C ILE A 58 -14.38 21.08 -3.31
N ASP A 59 -15.41 20.22 -3.22
CA ASP A 59 -15.38 19.04 -2.34
C ASP A 59 -14.24 18.07 -2.69
N HIS A 60 -13.93 17.92 -3.98
CA HIS A 60 -12.77 17.15 -4.43
C HIS A 60 -11.44 17.78 -4.03
N LEU A 61 -11.29 19.11 -4.13
CA LEU A 61 -10.10 19.82 -3.65
C LEU A 61 -9.91 19.63 -2.14
N ILE A 62 -10.99 19.70 -1.35
CA ILE A 62 -10.95 19.42 0.09
C ILE A 62 -10.57 17.95 0.34
N SER A 63 -11.16 17.01 -0.39
CA SER A 63 -10.79 15.60 -0.26
C SER A 63 -9.31 15.35 -0.59
N LYS A 64 -8.74 16.07 -1.57
CA LYS A 64 -7.31 15.99 -1.91
C LYS A 64 -6.45 16.60 -0.83
N LEU A 65 -6.84 17.74 -0.28
CA LEU A 65 -6.17 18.41 0.84
C LEU A 65 -6.13 17.49 2.08
N HIS A 66 -7.26 16.90 2.45
CA HIS A 66 -7.40 15.97 3.57
C HIS A 66 -6.64 14.66 3.34
N SER A 67 -6.59 14.18 2.09
CA SER A 67 -5.78 13.01 1.74
C SER A 67 -4.28 13.30 1.84
N LYS A 68 -3.82 14.49 1.43
CA LYS A 68 -2.41 14.89 1.45
C LYS A 68 -1.90 15.10 2.88
N HIS A 69 -2.70 15.76 3.72
CA HIS A 69 -2.32 16.09 5.11
C HIS A 69 -3.03 15.21 6.15
N LYS A 70 -3.38 13.97 5.79
CA LYS A 70 -4.16 13.04 6.61
C LYS A 70 -3.61 12.89 8.04
N THR A 71 -2.29 12.85 8.20
CA THR A 71 -1.64 12.73 9.51
C THR A 71 -1.78 13.98 10.38
N TRP A 72 -1.84 15.16 9.79
CA TRP A 72 -1.95 16.43 10.50
C TRP A 72 -3.36 16.66 11.04
N TYR A 73 -4.38 16.30 10.25
CA TYR A 73 -5.77 16.30 10.71
C TYR A 73 -6.02 15.27 11.81
N LEU A 74 -5.37 14.10 11.75
CA LEU A 74 -5.46 13.09 12.83
C LEU A 74 -4.80 13.55 14.13
N SER A 75 -3.84 14.49 14.08
CA SER A 75 -3.27 15.14 15.27
C SER A 75 -4.07 16.36 15.75
N GLY A 76 -5.19 16.70 15.11
CA GLY A 76 -6.00 17.88 15.45
C GLY A 76 -5.35 19.21 15.05
N ARG A 77 -4.35 19.19 14.17
CA ARG A 77 -3.66 20.39 13.66
C ARG A 77 -4.45 20.98 12.49
N GLU A 78 -4.74 22.26 12.56
CA GLU A 78 -5.33 23.03 11.46
C GLU A 78 -4.25 23.47 10.47
N LEU A 79 -4.58 23.46 9.18
CA LEU A 79 -3.69 24.00 8.16
C LEU A 79 -3.72 25.52 8.17
N THR A 80 -2.55 26.13 8.02
CA THR A 80 -2.47 27.57 7.73
C THR A 80 -2.95 27.85 6.32
N THR A 81 -3.44 29.07 6.09
CA THR A 81 -3.81 29.57 4.76
C THR A 81 -2.72 29.33 3.72
N LEU A 82 -1.45 29.49 4.09
CA LEU A 82 -0.31 29.31 3.17
C LEU A 82 -0.12 27.82 2.79
N GLU A 83 -0.26 26.91 3.74
CA GLU A 83 -0.18 25.46 3.48
C GLU A 83 -1.33 24.97 2.60
N ILE A 84 -2.54 25.50 2.80
CA ILE A 84 -3.69 25.20 1.92
C ILE A 84 -3.42 25.69 0.50
N ARG A 85 -2.93 26.93 0.36
CA ARG A 85 -2.59 27.53 -0.93
C ARG A 85 -1.55 26.72 -1.68
N ASP A 86 -0.42 26.43 -1.04
CA ASP A 86 0.68 25.69 -1.67
C ASP A 86 0.23 24.29 -2.13
N ALA A 87 -0.52 23.58 -1.27
CA ALA A 87 -1.02 22.26 -1.59
C ALA A 87 -2.01 22.25 -2.77
N LEU A 88 -2.92 23.22 -2.82
CA LEU A 88 -3.93 23.29 -3.87
C LEU A 88 -3.39 23.88 -5.17
N ILE A 89 -2.49 24.87 -5.12
CA ILE A 89 -1.84 25.43 -6.31
C ILE A 89 -1.04 24.34 -7.02
N SER A 90 -0.19 23.60 -6.30
CA SER A 90 0.59 22.49 -6.86
C SER A 90 -0.31 21.45 -7.55
N TYR A 91 -1.47 21.15 -6.97
CA TYR A 91 -2.44 20.24 -7.58
C TYR A 91 -3.10 20.83 -8.83
N LEU A 92 -3.50 22.11 -8.80
CA LEU A 92 -4.14 22.79 -9.93
C LEU A 92 -3.17 22.99 -11.10
N GLU A 93 -1.88 23.22 -10.84
CA GLU A 93 -0.84 23.28 -11.85
C GLU A 93 -0.67 21.92 -12.55
N SER A 94 -0.59 20.83 -11.79
CA SER A 94 -0.57 19.47 -12.35
C SER A 94 -1.83 19.16 -13.17
N LEU A 95 -3.01 19.58 -12.68
CA LEU A 95 -4.27 19.37 -13.40
C LEU A 95 -4.36 20.21 -14.68
N PHE A 96 -3.78 21.41 -14.67
CA PHE A 96 -3.68 22.28 -15.84
C PHE A 96 -2.69 21.73 -16.87
N GLU A 97 -1.56 21.15 -16.45
CA GLU A 97 -0.64 20.47 -17.36
C GLU A 97 -1.33 19.30 -18.08
N GLU A 98 -2.20 18.56 -17.37
CA GLU A 98 -2.94 17.43 -17.92
C GLU A 98 -4.06 17.85 -18.90
N HIS A 99 -4.80 18.92 -18.59
CA HIS A 99 -6.03 19.28 -19.34
C HIS A 99 -5.90 20.55 -20.21
N GLY A 100 -4.89 21.38 -19.95
CA GLY A 100 -4.64 22.66 -20.63
C GLY A 100 -5.85 23.58 -20.63
N HIS A 101 -6.22 24.10 -21.81
CA HIS A 101 -7.33 25.05 -21.99
C HIS A 101 -8.73 24.51 -21.64
N ILE A 102 -8.90 23.18 -21.47
CA ILE A 102 -10.20 22.57 -21.10
C ILE A 102 -10.36 22.53 -19.57
N LEU A 103 -9.37 22.98 -18.78
CA LEU A 103 -9.45 22.97 -17.33
C LEU A 103 -10.71 23.66 -16.80
N VAL A 104 -11.16 24.73 -17.47
CA VAL A 104 -12.39 25.44 -17.09
C VAL A 104 -13.61 24.52 -17.21
N ASP A 105 -13.73 23.77 -18.31
CA ASP A 105 -14.81 22.80 -18.50
C ASP A 105 -14.69 21.59 -17.56
N VAL A 106 -13.46 21.25 -17.15
CA VAL A 106 -13.20 20.20 -16.14
C VAL A 106 -13.66 20.62 -14.76
N VAL A 107 -13.43 21.89 -14.39
CA VAL A 107 -13.90 22.46 -13.13
C VAL A 107 -15.43 22.60 -13.12
N GLU A 108 -16.04 23.02 -14.23
CA GLU A 108 -17.50 23.21 -14.32
C GLU A 108 -18.27 21.89 -14.39
N ASN A 109 -17.75 20.87 -15.07
CA ASN A 109 -18.44 19.59 -15.29
C ASN A 109 -17.94 18.43 -14.41
N TYR A 110 -17.13 18.72 -13.38
CA TYR A 110 -16.59 17.68 -12.50
C TYR A 110 -17.71 16.81 -11.89
N PRO A 111 -17.60 15.47 -11.94
CA PRO A 111 -16.43 14.65 -12.29
C PRO A 111 -16.32 14.23 -13.77
N ASN A 112 -17.16 14.74 -14.66
CA ASN A 112 -17.30 14.28 -16.05
C ASN A 112 -16.91 15.36 -17.08
N PRO A 113 -15.61 15.66 -17.28
CA PRO A 113 -15.17 16.62 -18.30
C PRO A 113 -15.37 16.12 -19.75
N PRO A 114 -15.59 17.01 -20.72
CA PRO A 114 -15.63 16.66 -22.15
C PRO A 114 -14.24 16.25 -22.68
N VAL A 115 -14.17 15.19 -23.49
CA VAL A 115 -12.92 14.58 -24.00
C VAL A 115 -12.47 15.26 -25.32
N LYS A 116 -11.16 15.49 -25.46
CA LYS A 116 -10.47 16.19 -26.57
C LYS A 116 -10.09 15.19 -27.69
N ASP A 117 -10.38 15.49 -28.96
CA ASP A 117 -9.80 14.76 -30.11
C ASP A 117 -9.52 15.69 -31.31
N LYS A 118 -8.36 15.50 -31.96
CA LYS A 118 -7.96 16.12 -33.24
C LYS A 118 -8.12 15.10 -34.39
N SER A 119 -8.96 15.48 -35.37
CA SER A 119 -9.00 15.15 -36.81
C SER A 119 -8.93 13.69 -37.30
N ALA A 120 -10.07 13.16 -37.82
CA ALA A 120 -10.27 12.72 -39.22
C ALA A 120 -11.75 12.27 -39.48
N GLU A 121 -12.31 12.75 -40.61
CA GLU A 121 -13.57 12.53 -41.37
C GLU A 121 -14.74 11.57 -40.96
N PRO A 122 -15.98 11.83 -41.47
CA PRO A 122 -17.22 11.65 -40.72
C PRO A 122 -17.82 10.24 -40.81
N ILE A 123 -17.96 9.61 -39.64
CA ILE A 123 -18.82 8.44 -39.43
C ILE A 123 -19.96 8.91 -38.51
N PRO A 124 -21.24 8.56 -38.78
CA PRO A 124 -22.36 9.02 -37.99
C PRO A 124 -22.22 8.60 -36.52
N PRO A 125 -22.78 9.38 -35.57
CA PRO A 125 -22.35 9.36 -34.18
C PRO A 125 -22.63 8.00 -33.52
N PRO A 126 -21.68 7.40 -32.77
CA PRO A 126 -21.99 6.32 -31.87
C PRO A 126 -22.57 6.93 -30.60
N ASN A 127 -23.89 6.79 -30.45
CA ASN A 127 -24.56 6.95 -29.16
C ASN A 127 -23.76 6.23 -28.06
N PRO A 128 -23.50 6.83 -26.89
CA PRO A 128 -22.99 6.08 -25.76
C PRO A 128 -24.04 5.02 -25.42
N SER A 129 -23.70 3.74 -25.64
CA SER A 129 -24.70 2.69 -25.45
C SER A 129 -25.24 2.74 -24.00
N PRO A 130 -26.56 2.56 -23.79
CA PRO A 130 -27.18 2.39 -22.48
C PRO A 130 -26.58 1.24 -21.65
N ALA A 131 -25.66 0.44 -22.21
CA ALA A 131 -25.16 -0.81 -21.65
C ALA A 131 -24.24 -0.64 -20.42
N VAL A 132 -23.46 0.44 -20.29
CA VAL A 132 -22.48 0.56 -19.18
C VAL A 132 -23.11 1.11 -17.90
N LEU A 133 -23.93 2.16 -18.01
CA LEU A 133 -24.80 2.65 -16.92
C LEU A 133 -25.84 1.60 -16.52
N SER A 134 -26.44 0.90 -17.49
CA SER A 134 -27.34 -0.22 -17.15
C SER A 134 -26.62 -1.40 -16.51
N LYS A 135 -25.36 -1.70 -16.84
CA LYS A 135 -24.60 -2.77 -16.15
C LYS A 135 -24.33 -2.46 -14.68
N LYS A 136 -24.02 -1.20 -14.34
CA LYS A 136 -23.80 -0.78 -12.94
C LYS A 136 -25.12 -0.73 -12.16
N LEU A 137 -26.20 -0.20 -12.75
CA LEU A 137 -27.55 -0.22 -12.15
C LEU A 137 -28.11 -1.65 -12.01
N LYS A 138 -27.90 -2.52 -13.01
CA LYS A 138 -28.25 -3.95 -12.94
C LYS A 138 -27.44 -4.66 -11.86
N ALA A 139 -26.15 -4.39 -11.71
CA ALA A 139 -25.34 -4.97 -10.64
C ALA A 139 -25.81 -4.55 -9.24
N VAL A 140 -26.23 -3.29 -9.05
CA VAL A 140 -26.81 -2.79 -7.79
C VAL A 140 -28.17 -3.43 -7.50
N SER A 141 -29.01 -3.62 -8.53
CA SER A 141 -30.26 -4.39 -8.43
C SER A 141 -30.00 -5.88 -8.10
N LEU A 142 -28.97 -6.49 -8.68
CA LEU A 142 -28.57 -7.87 -8.40
C LEU A 142 -28.04 -8.06 -6.98
N VAL A 143 -27.31 -7.08 -6.42
CA VAL A 143 -26.89 -7.10 -5.00
C VAL A 143 -28.11 -7.10 -4.07
N SER A 144 -29.19 -6.43 -4.46
CA SER A 144 -30.45 -6.37 -3.72
C SER A 144 -31.30 -7.64 -3.87
N GLY A 145 -31.16 -8.37 -4.99
CA GLY A 145 -31.83 -9.65 -5.26
C GLY A 145 -31.10 -10.91 -4.74
N LEU A 146 -30.00 -10.75 -4.01
CA LEU A 146 -29.27 -11.84 -3.32
C LEU A 146 -29.92 -12.14 -1.95
N ASP A 147 -31.24 -12.32 -1.93
CA ASP A 147 -31.99 -12.81 -0.78
C ASP A 147 -32.14 -14.34 -0.89
N PRO A 148 -31.58 -15.14 0.04
CA PRO A 148 -31.75 -16.60 0.05
C PRO A 148 -33.22 -17.05 0.05
N ALA A 149 -34.14 -16.22 0.55
CA ALA A 149 -35.57 -16.51 0.59
C ALA A 149 -36.29 -16.26 -0.75
N ALA A 150 -35.69 -15.51 -1.68
CA ALA A 150 -36.31 -15.12 -2.95
C ALA A 150 -36.15 -16.16 -4.09
N GLY A 151 -35.50 -17.29 -3.82
CA GLY A 151 -35.65 -18.52 -4.60
C GLY A 151 -34.94 -18.64 -5.96
N ASN A 152 -34.11 -17.67 -6.38
CA ASN A 152 -33.38 -17.82 -7.66
C ASN A 152 -31.97 -17.17 -7.65
N LEU A 153 -31.06 -17.75 -6.88
CA LEU A 153 -29.64 -17.38 -6.90
C LEU A 153 -28.96 -17.93 -8.17
N ARG A 154 -28.17 -17.11 -8.85
CA ARG A 154 -27.44 -17.56 -10.06
C ARG A 154 -26.51 -18.73 -9.73
N PRO A 155 -26.31 -19.71 -10.64
CA PRO A 155 -25.53 -20.92 -10.37
C PRO A 155 -24.12 -20.66 -9.83
N HIS A 156 -23.45 -19.60 -10.29
CA HIS A 156 -22.11 -19.27 -9.80
C HIS A 156 -22.10 -18.75 -8.36
N PHE A 157 -23.18 -18.13 -7.88
CA PHE A 157 -23.29 -17.73 -6.48
C PHE A 157 -23.56 -18.93 -5.59
N VAL A 158 -24.42 -19.85 -6.03
CA VAL A 158 -24.66 -21.13 -5.35
C VAL A 158 -23.36 -21.91 -5.21
N TYR A 159 -22.60 -22.06 -6.30
CA TYR A 159 -21.29 -22.71 -6.29
C TYR A 159 -20.31 -22.08 -5.29
N LEU A 160 -20.22 -20.74 -5.24
CA LEU A 160 -19.36 -20.05 -4.28
C LEU A 160 -19.82 -20.27 -2.83
N MET A 161 -21.14 -20.34 -2.58
CA MET A 161 -21.70 -20.64 -1.27
C MET A 161 -21.42 -22.08 -0.85
N GLU A 162 -21.51 -23.06 -1.75
CA GLU A 162 -21.13 -24.46 -1.53
C GLU A 162 -19.64 -24.62 -1.21
N LEU A 163 -18.79 -23.72 -1.72
CA LEU A 163 -17.38 -23.65 -1.37
C LEU A 163 -17.13 -22.98 -0.01
N GLY A 164 -18.15 -22.44 0.64
CA GLY A 164 -18.09 -21.79 1.95
C GLY A 164 -18.02 -20.25 1.91
N MET A 165 -18.29 -19.61 0.77
CA MET A 165 -18.34 -18.15 0.69
C MET A 165 -19.67 -17.61 1.23
N GLU A 166 -19.58 -16.66 2.15
CA GLU A 166 -20.78 -16.02 2.68
C GLU A 166 -21.42 -15.07 1.66
N ILE A 167 -22.75 -14.96 1.69
CA ILE A 167 -23.49 -14.06 0.81
C ILE A 167 -23.03 -12.59 0.95
N GLY A 168 -22.62 -12.17 2.15
CA GLY A 168 -22.06 -10.85 2.41
C GLY A 168 -20.74 -10.60 1.68
N GLN A 169 -19.90 -11.63 1.57
CA GLN A 169 -18.64 -11.56 0.80
C GLN A 169 -18.94 -11.43 -0.69
N ILE A 170 -19.89 -12.20 -1.22
CA ILE A 170 -20.32 -12.12 -2.63
C ILE A 170 -20.84 -10.70 -2.95
N LYS A 171 -21.71 -10.15 -2.09
CA LYS A 171 -22.20 -8.75 -2.22
C LYS A 171 -21.04 -7.75 -2.23
N THR A 172 -20.05 -7.96 -1.36
CA THR A 172 -18.85 -7.11 -1.27
C THR A 172 -17.96 -7.20 -2.52
N ILE A 173 -17.85 -8.38 -3.14
CA ILE A 173 -17.15 -8.57 -4.41
C ILE A 173 -17.86 -7.81 -5.52
N ILE A 174 -19.17 -8.00 -5.69
CA ILE A 174 -19.95 -7.34 -6.76
C ILE A 174 -19.93 -5.82 -6.61
N ARG A 175 -20.02 -5.31 -5.38
CA ARG A 175 -19.94 -3.86 -5.12
C ARG A 175 -18.60 -3.27 -5.56
N ARG A 176 -17.48 -3.95 -5.29
CA ARG A 176 -16.13 -3.50 -5.66
C ARG A 176 -15.78 -3.80 -7.12
N TYR A 177 -16.35 -4.86 -7.68
CA TYR A 177 -16.10 -5.30 -9.04
C TYR A 177 -17.40 -5.81 -9.70
N PRO A 178 -18.24 -4.90 -10.21
CA PRO A 178 -19.58 -5.22 -10.74
C PRO A 178 -19.57 -6.24 -11.89
N ALA A 179 -18.48 -6.31 -12.67
CA ALA A 179 -18.35 -7.27 -13.76
C ALA A 179 -18.43 -8.73 -13.28
N PHE A 180 -18.04 -9.01 -12.02
CA PHE A 180 -18.07 -10.35 -11.43
C PHE A 180 -19.47 -10.98 -11.46
N ALA A 181 -20.52 -10.16 -11.28
CA ALA A 181 -21.91 -10.65 -11.27
C ALA A 181 -22.33 -11.33 -12.59
N ASN A 182 -21.61 -11.05 -13.67
CA ASN A 182 -21.89 -11.58 -15.01
C ASN A 182 -20.84 -12.62 -15.46
N TYR A 183 -19.97 -13.07 -14.56
CA TYR A 183 -19.03 -14.13 -14.88
C TYR A 183 -19.79 -15.46 -14.99
N SER A 184 -19.48 -16.23 -16.03
CA SER A 184 -20.02 -17.57 -16.19
C SER A 184 -19.41 -18.51 -15.15
N LEU A 185 -20.22 -19.43 -14.64
CA LEU A 185 -19.73 -20.48 -13.74
C LEU A 185 -18.68 -21.31 -14.46
N ASP A 186 -19.07 -21.99 -15.53
CA ASP A 186 -18.23 -22.99 -16.21
C ASP A 186 -17.13 -22.39 -17.08
N GLY A 187 -17.28 -21.13 -17.52
CA GLY A 187 -16.30 -20.49 -18.40
C GLY A 187 -15.25 -19.64 -17.68
N LYS A 188 -15.52 -19.20 -16.44
CA LYS A 188 -14.67 -18.23 -15.74
C LYS A 188 -14.39 -18.59 -14.29
N ILE A 189 -15.43 -18.78 -13.49
CA ILE A 189 -15.26 -18.95 -12.04
C ILE A 189 -14.73 -20.36 -11.72
N LYS A 190 -15.47 -21.39 -12.14
CA LYS A 190 -15.15 -22.80 -11.83
C LYS A 190 -13.77 -23.22 -12.34
N PRO A 191 -13.36 -22.93 -13.59
CA PRO A 191 -12.03 -23.31 -14.07
C PRO A 191 -10.90 -22.73 -13.21
N VAL A 192 -11.01 -21.46 -12.79
CA VAL A 192 -9.98 -20.83 -11.95
C VAL A 192 -9.98 -21.42 -10.54
N VAL A 193 -11.14 -21.73 -9.97
CA VAL A 193 -11.22 -22.40 -8.67
C VAL A 193 -10.59 -23.80 -8.73
N GLU A 194 -10.96 -24.61 -9.73
CA GLU A 194 -10.41 -25.96 -9.92
C GLU A 194 -8.91 -25.91 -10.13
N PHE A 195 -8.43 -24.98 -10.96
CA PHE A 195 -7.01 -24.76 -11.15
C PHE A 195 -6.26 -24.42 -9.85
N LEU A 196 -6.82 -23.57 -8.98
CA LEU A 196 -6.20 -23.26 -7.70
C LEU A 196 -6.24 -24.45 -6.73
N LEU A 197 -7.29 -25.28 -6.77
CA LEU A 197 -7.38 -26.53 -6.02
C LEU A 197 -6.31 -27.54 -6.49
N GLU A 198 -6.10 -27.68 -7.81
CA GLU A 198 -5.06 -28.53 -8.41
C GLU A 198 -3.66 -28.12 -7.96
N LEU A 199 -3.43 -26.82 -7.72
CA LEU A 199 -2.17 -26.31 -7.14
C LEU A 199 -2.01 -26.61 -5.64
N GLY A 200 -2.98 -27.30 -5.02
CA GLY A 200 -2.97 -27.65 -3.61
C GLY A 200 -3.41 -26.54 -2.67
N MET A 201 -4.13 -25.53 -3.17
CA MET A 201 -4.61 -24.43 -2.34
C MET A 201 -5.86 -24.83 -1.53
N PRO A 202 -5.92 -24.55 -0.21
CA PRO A 202 -7.13 -24.75 0.58
C PRO A 202 -8.28 -23.86 0.09
N LYS A 203 -9.53 -24.36 0.19
CA LYS A 203 -10.73 -23.65 -0.27
C LYS A 203 -10.81 -22.24 0.33
N GLU A 204 -10.52 -22.11 1.62
CA GLU A 204 -10.60 -20.85 2.37
C GLU A 204 -9.66 -19.79 1.78
N GLN A 205 -8.46 -20.19 1.34
CA GLN A 205 -7.50 -19.30 0.69
C GLN A 205 -7.98 -18.86 -0.70
N ILE A 206 -8.61 -19.75 -1.44
CA ILE A 206 -9.21 -19.44 -2.75
C ILE A 206 -10.29 -18.37 -2.58
N LEU A 207 -11.17 -18.51 -1.57
CA LEU A 207 -12.22 -17.51 -1.31
C LEU A 207 -11.63 -16.13 -0.98
N ILE A 208 -10.54 -16.08 -0.20
CA ILE A 208 -9.80 -14.84 0.09
C ILE A 208 -9.25 -14.22 -1.20
N ILE A 209 -8.69 -15.02 -2.10
CA ILE A 209 -8.15 -14.54 -3.38
C ILE A 209 -9.27 -13.99 -4.26
N LEU A 210 -10.37 -14.72 -4.44
CA LEU A 210 -11.52 -14.26 -5.23
C LEU A 210 -12.14 -13.00 -4.64
N THR A 211 -12.13 -12.87 -3.32
CA THR A 211 -12.59 -11.66 -2.63
C THR A 211 -11.67 -10.47 -2.92
N LYS A 212 -10.35 -10.66 -2.90
CA LYS A 212 -9.39 -9.57 -3.10
C LYS A 212 -9.17 -9.23 -4.59
N ARG A 213 -9.24 -10.22 -5.47
CA ARG A 213 -8.91 -10.13 -6.90
C ARG A 213 -9.88 -10.95 -7.77
N PRO A 214 -11.18 -10.56 -7.83
CA PRO A 214 -12.17 -11.24 -8.66
C PRO A 214 -11.85 -11.20 -10.17
N GLN A 215 -11.02 -10.25 -10.61
CA GLN A 215 -10.55 -10.18 -11.99
C GLN A 215 -9.76 -11.40 -12.44
N LEU A 216 -9.19 -12.19 -11.52
CA LEU A 216 -8.41 -13.39 -11.86
C LEU A 216 -9.27 -14.39 -12.66
N CYS A 217 -10.55 -14.53 -12.31
CA CYS A 217 -11.52 -15.35 -13.05
C CYS A 217 -11.82 -14.83 -14.47
N GLY A 218 -11.48 -13.58 -14.77
CA GLY A 218 -11.67 -12.99 -16.09
C GLY A 218 -10.51 -13.28 -17.06
N ILE A 219 -9.41 -13.85 -16.57
CA ILE A 219 -8.18 -14.05 -17.34
C ILE A 219 -8.13 -15.51 -17.80
N SER A 220 -7.75 -15.71 -19.07
CA SER A 220 -7.64 -17.05 -19.64
C SER A 220 -6.56 -17.88 -18.95
N LEU A 221 -6.92 -19.09 -18.52
CA LEU A 221 -5.97 -20.03 -17.93
C LEU A 221 -4.95 -20.53 -18.96
N SER A 222 -5.40 -20.90 -20.16
CA SER A 222 -4.54 -21.48 -21.21
C SER A 222 -3.69 -20.42 -21.90
N GLU A 223 -4.28 -19.26 -22.20
CA GLU A 223 -3.62 -18.23 -23.03
C GLU A 223 -2.82 -17.23 -22.20
N ASN A 224 -3.01 -17.18 -20.88
CA ASN A 224 -2.39 -16.14 -20.05
C ASN A 224 -1.81 -16.68 -18.74
N LEU A 225 -2.62 -17.19 -17.81
CA LEU A 225 -2.14 -17.53 -16.47
C LEU A 225 -1.05 -18.63 -16.51
N LYS A 226 -1.30 -19.76 -17.19
CA LYS A 226 -0.32 -20.85 -17.31
C LYS A 226 0.94 -20.43 -18.10
N PRO A 227 0.84 -19.71 -19.24
CA PRO A 227 2.02 -19.16 -19.91
C PRO A 227 2.85 -18.20 -19.05
N THR A 228 2.21 -17.30 -18.28
CA THR A 228 2.91 -16.39 -17.36
C THR A 228 3.60 -17.17 -16.23
N MET A 229 2.97 -18.22 -15.71
CA MET A 229 3.63 -19.12 -14.75
C MET A 229 4.85 -19.81 -15.33
N LYS A 230 4.76 -20.39 -16.54
CA LYS A 230 5.92 -21.01 -17.20
C LYS A 230 7.06 -20.02 -17.42
N PHE A 231 6.73 -18.78 -17.77
CA PHE A 231 7.71 -17.71 -17.89
C PHE A 231 8.38 -17.40 -16.53
N LEU A 232 7.61 -17.26 -15.46
CA LEU A 232 8.15 -17.05 -14.12
C LEU A 232 8.98 -18.25 -13.61
N GLU A 233 8.61 -19.48 -13.98
CA GLU A 233 9.42 -20.68 -13.74
C GLU A 233 10.79 -20.59 -14.43
N SER A 234 10.85 -20.05 -15.66
CA SER A 234 12.13 -19.79 -16.35
C SER A 234 12.99 -18.73 -15.68
N LEU A 235 12.39 -17.86 -14.85
CA LEU A 235 13.07 -16.88 -13.99
C LEU A 235 13.42 -17.44 -12.61
N GLY A 236 13.28 -18.76 -12.41
CA GLY A 236 13.64 -19.45 -11.17
C GLY A 236 12.56 -19.46 -10.08
N VAL A 237 11.30 -19.12 -10.39
CA VAL A 237 10.19 -19.33 -9.44
C VAL A 237 9.95 -20.82 -9.24
N ASP A 238 9.90 -21.25 -7.97
CA ASP A 238 9.69 -22.67 -7.65
C ASP A 238 8.25 -23.10 -7.96
N LYS A 239 8.12 -23.99 -8.95
CA LYS A 239 6.85 -24.59 -9.36
C LYS A 239 6.07 -25.24 -8.20
N LYS A 240 6.75 -25.76 -7.18
CA LYS A 240 6.10 -26.37 -6.00
C LYS A 240 5.51 -25.33 -5.05
N GLN A 241 5.83 -24.04 -5.21
CA GLN A 241 5.38 -22.96 -4.33
C GLN A 241 4.27 -22.11 -4.95
N TRP A 242 3.73 -22.48 -6.13
CA TRP A 242 2.71 -21.67 -6.82
C TRP A 242 1.52 -21.28 -5.95
N ALA A 243 0.97 -22.21 -5.15
CA ALA A 243 -0.10 -21.87 -4.21
C ALA A 243 0.29 -20.72 -3.27
N LYS A 244 1.52 -20.73 -2.72
CA LYS A 244 2.00 -19.66 -1.83
C LYS A 244 2.27 -18.36 -2.58
N VAL A 245 2.83 -18.42 -3.78
CA VAL A 245 3.11 -17.24 -4.62
C VAL A 245 1.81 -16.53 -4.99
N ILE A 246 0.84 -17.27 -5.51
CA ILE A 246 -0.47 -16.74 -5.89
C ILE A 246 -1.20 -16.22 -4.65
N TYR A 247 -1.18 -16.93 -3.52
CA TYR A 247 -1.81 -16.45 -2.29
C TYR A 247 -1.23 -15.11 -1.80
N ARG A 248 0.10 -14.95 -1.88
CA ARG A 248 0.78 -13.69 -1.50
C ARG A 248 0.41 -12.55 -2.44
N PHE A 249 0.45 -12.81 -3.75
CA PHE A 249 0.19 -11.76 -4.74
C PHE A 249 -0.45 -12.32 -6.02
N PRO A 250 -1.79 -12.47 -6.05
CA PRO A 250 -2.50 -13.02 -7.22
C PRO A 250 -2.32 -12.16 -8.48
N ALA A 251 -2.11 -10.85 -8.30
CA ALA A 251 -1.91 -9.91 -9.39
C ALA A 251 -0.60 -10.15 -10.17
N LEU A 252 0.36 -10.90 -9.62
CA LEU A 252 1.59 -11.24 -10.32
C LEU A 252 1.32 -11.80 -11.71
N LEU A 253 0.34 -12.70 -11.82
CA LEU A 253 -0.01 -13.38 -13.07
C LEU A 253 -0.71 -12.47 -14.10
N THR A 254 -0.98 -11.22 -13.72
CA THR A 254 -1.70 -10.25 -14.56
C THR A 254 -0.78 -9.18 -15.15
N TYR A 255 0.48 -9.12 -14.72
CA TYR A 255 1.47 -8.20 -15.27
C TYR A 255 1.96 -8.66 -16.64
N SER A 256 2.29 -7.68 -17.49
CA SER A 256 2.94 -7.96 -18.77
C SER A 256 4.35 -8.50 -18.56
N ARG A 257 4.85 -9.27 -19.52
CA ARG A 257 6.25 -9.75 -19.50
C ARG A 257 7.24 -8.58 -19.44
N GLN A 258 6.96 -7.50 -20.17
CA GLN A 258 7.77 -6.29 -20.14
C GLN A 258 7.88 -5.74 -18.71
N LYS A 259 6.75 -5.57 -18.00
CA LYS A 259 6.77 -5.02 -16.64
C LYS A 259 7.51 -5.94 -15.64
N ILE A 260 7.40 -7.26 -15.82
CA ILE A 260 8.18 -8.22 -15.04
C ILE A 260 9.66 -8.03 -15.35
N ASN A 261 10.06 -8.06 -16.62
CA ASN A 261 11.46 -7.92 -17.05
C ASN A 261 12.10 -6.62 -16.58
N GLU A 262 11.42 -5.47 -16.67
CA GLU A 262 11.92 -4.20 -16.12
C GLU A 262 12.34 -4.34 -14.64
N SER A 263 11.56 -5.10 -13.86
CA SER A 263 11.88 -5.37 -12.46
C SER A 263 13.07 -6.34 -12.33
N ILE A 264 13.17 -7.36 -13.20
CA ILE A 264 14.28 -8.31 -13.21
C ILE A 264 15.60 -7.64 -13.58
N ASP A 265 15.59 -6.83 -14.64
CA ASP A 265 16.76 -6.11 -15.15
C ASP A 265 17.30 -5.19 -14.05
N PHE A 266 16.43 -4.45 -13.35
CA PHE A 266 16.83 -3.66 -12.19
C PHE A 266 17.44 -4.50 -11.06
N LEU A 267 16.89 -5.69 -10.76
CA LEU A 267 17.48 -6.57 -9.73
C LEU A 267 18.86 -7.09 -10.15
N LEU A 268 19.06 -7.38 -11.44
CA LEU A 268 20.36 -7.76 -12.00
C LEU A 268 21.36 -6.58 -11.94
N GLU A 269 20.93 -5.35 -12.24
CA GLU A 269 21.72 -4.13 -12.09
C GLU A 269 22.25 -3.96 -10.65
N LEU A 270 21.46 -4.36 -9.64
CA LEU A 270 21.86 -4.36 -8.23
C LEU A 270 22.81 -5.52 -7.85
N GLY A 271 23.24 -6.34 -8.83
CA GLY A 271 24.15 -7.47 -8.61
C GLY A 271 23.48 -8.71 -8.01
N ILE A 272 22.15 -8.79 -8.03
CA ILE A 272 21.42 -9.96 -7.52
C ILE A 272 21.43 -11.06 -8.59
N SER A 273 21.90 -12.26 -8.24
CA SER A 273 21.94 -13.38 -9.18
C SER A 273 20.54 -13.84 -9.60
N GLU A 274 20.41 -14.41 -10.81
CA GLU A 274 19.15 -14.97 -11.32
C GLU A 274 18.52 -15.99 -10.36
N GLU A 275 19.34 -16.86 -9.75
CA GLU A 275 18.88 -17.82 -8.73
C GLU A 275 18.26 -17.11 -7.52
N SER A 276 18.85 -15.99 -7.09
CA SER A 276 18.35 -15.18 -5.98
C SER A 276 17.08 -14.41 -6.36
N ILE A 277 16.96 -13.96 -7.61
CA ILE A 277 15.75 -13.33 -8.15
C ILE A 277 14.58 -14.30 -8.10
N GLY A 278 14.75 -15.56 -8.55
CA GLY A 278 13.72 -16.59 -8.43
C GLY A 278 13.24 -16.79 -6.98
N LYS A 279 14.17 -16.78 -6.01
CA LYS A 279 13.85 -16.83 -4.57
C LYS A 279 13.11 -15.57 -4.09
N ILE A 280 13.45 -14.38 -4.59
CA ILE A 280 12.74 -13.12 -4.27
C ILE A 280 11.32 -13.20 -4.81
N LEU A 281 11.13 -13.52 -6.09
CA LEU A 281 9.80 -13.64 -6.71
C LEU A 281 8.93 -14.70 -6.01
N THR A 282 9.53 -15.77 -5.50
CA THR A 282 8.81 -16.79 -4.74
C THR A 282 8.37 -16.30 -3.35
N ARG A 283 9.23 -15.55 -2.64
CA ARG A 283 8.97 -15.10 -1.26
C ARG A 283 8.21 -13.78 -1.17
N TYR A 284 8.47 -12.86 -2.09
CA TYR A 284 7.94 -11.50 -2.12
C TYR A 284 7.64 -11.05 -3.57
N PRO A 285 6.64 -11.68 -4.23
CA PRO A 285 6.25 -11.34 -5.61
C PRO A 285 5.77 -9.91 -5.81
N ASN A 286 5.37 -9.23 -4.73
CA ASN A 286 4.94 -7.83 -4.74
C ASN A 286 6.01 -6.87 -5.27
N ILE A 287 7.30 -7.26 -5.29
CA ILE A 287 8.38 -6.42 -5.81
C ILE A 287 8.11 -5.93 -7.23
N VAL A 288 7.51 -6.78 -8.08
CA VAL A 288 7.16 -6.48 -9.48
C VAL A 288 6.11 -5.38 -9.60
N SER A 289 5.32 -5.15 -8.55
CA SER A 289 4.24 -4.16 -8.58
C SER A 289 4.74 -2.72 -8.46
N TYR A 290 5.96 -2.52 -7.96
CA TYR A 290 6.52 -1.19 -7.77
C TYR A 290 7.07 -0.62 -9.09
N SER A 291 7.01 0.71 -9.23
CA SER A 291 7.72 1.40 -10.30
C SER A 291 9.23 1.25 -10.06
N VAL A 292 9.98 0.90 -11.11
CA VAL A 292 11.45 0.85 -11.01
C VAL A 292 11.97 2.26 -10.80
N GLU A 293 11.57 3.19 -11.67
CA GLU A 293 12.10 4.55 -11.68
C GLU A 293 11.53 5.44 -10.57
N ASP A 294 10.25 5.31 -10.23
CA ASP A 294 9.64 6.20 -9.23
C ASP A 294 9.76 5.69 -7.79
N ASN A 295 10.16 4.42 -7.61
CA ASN A 295 10.14 3.80 -6.28
C ASN A 295 11.37 2.94 -5.98
N LEU A 296 11.63 1.86 -6.75
CA LEU A 296 12.70 0.93 -6.41
C LEU A 296 14.09 1.57 -6.51
N ARG A 297 14.38 2.30 -7.60
CA ARG A 297 15.66 2.95 -7.86
C ARG A 297 15.93 4.09 -6.89
N PRO A 298 15.01 5.05 -6.63
CA PRO A 298 15.21 6.05 -5.58
C PRO A 298 15.45 5.44 -4.20
N THR A 299 14.72 4.37 -3.85
CA THR A 299 14.89 3.70 -2.55
C THR A 299 16.24 2.97 -2.46
N ALA A 300 16.69 2.35 -3.55
CA ALA A 300 18.02 1.78 -3.67
C ALA A 300 19.11 2.84 -3.49
N MET A 301 19.00 3.97 -4.18
CA MET A 301 19.95 5.09 -4.04
C MET A 301 19.98 5.64 -2.61
N TYR A 302 18.83 5.73 -1.95
CA TYR A 302 18.75 6.16 -0.56
C TYR A 302 19.52 5.19 0.36
N PHE A 303 19.25 3.88 0.28
CA PHE A 303 19.98 2.90 1.09
C PHE A 303 21.47 2.84 0.75
N HIS A 304 21.83 3.02 -0.52
CA HIS A 304 23.23 3.14 -0.93
C HIS A 304 23.93 4.32 -0.26
N SER A 305 23.25 5.48 -0.15
CA SER A 305 23.78 6.66 0.55
C SER A 305 24.04 6.44 2.04
N LEU A 306 23.42 5.41 2.64
CA LEU A 306 23.68 4.98 4.02
C LEU A 306 24.85 3.98 4.13
N GLY A 307 25.56 3.71 3.04
CA GLY A 307 26.66 2.73 2.99
C GLY A 307 26.19 1.27 2.99
N VAL A 308 24.94 1.00 2.60
CA VAL A 308 24.37 -0.35 2.61
C VAL A 308 24.63 -1.07 1.29
N ASP A 309 24.96 -2.35 1.37
CA ASP A 309 24.86 -3.28 0.24
C ASP A 309 23.38 -3.49 -0.13
N VAL A 310 22.93 -2.72 -1.11
CA VAL A 310 21.53 -2.65 -1.55
C VAL A 310 21.05 -4.00 -2.11
N GLY A 311 21.88 -4.69 -2.89
CA GLY A 311 21.53 -5.99 -3.46
C GLY A 311 21.28 -7.02 -2.36
N LEU A 312 22.17 -7.08 -1.36
CA LEU A 312 22.01 -7.95 -0.20
C LEU A 312 20.79 -7.56 0.66
N LEU A 313 20.57 -6.25 0.87
CA LEU A 313 19.41 -5.76 1.63
C LEU A 313 18.10 -6.14 0.94
N LEU A 314 18.00 -5.95 -0.38
CA LEU A 314 16.80 -6.29 -1.16
C LEU A 314 16.56 -7.80 -1.15
N PHE A 315 17.61 -8.60 -1.33
CA PHE A 315 17.48 -10.06 -1.26
C PHE A 315 16.96 -10.55 0.10
N LYS A 316 17.45 -9.97 1.21
CA LYS A 316 17.03 -10.36 2.55
C LYS A 316 15.67 -9.77 2.94
N CYS A 317 15.42 -8.51 2.58
CA CYS A 317 14.34 -7.67 3.09
C CYS A 317 13.70 -6.82 1.98
N PRO A 318 13.10 -7.45 0.95
CA PRO A 318 12.55 -6.74 -0.22
C PRO A 318 11.40 -5.79 0.15
N GLN A 319 10.72 -6.03 1.28
CA GLN A 319 9.63 -5.17 1.77
C GLN A 319 10.07 -3.72 2.03
N ASN A 320 11.35 -3.49 2.35
CA ASN A 320 11.85 -2.14 2.61
C ASN A 320 11.80 -1.25 1.37
N PHE A 321 11.86 -1.86 0.18
CA PHE A 321 11.81 -1.15 -1.10
C PHE A 321 10.39 -0.78 -1.52
N GLY A 322 9.37 -1.24 -0.78
CA GLY A 322 7.98 -0.81 -0.97
C GLY A 322 7.55 0.34 -0.06
N LEU A 323 8.45 0.83 0.80
CA LEU A 323 8.17 1.91 1.73
C LEU A 323 8.40 3.28 1.08
N SER A 324 7.61 4.28 1.47
CA SER A 324 7.84 5.65 1.04
C SER A 324 9.09 6.20 1.71
N ILE A 325 9.98 6.81 0.91
CA ILE A 325 11.17 7.49 1.45
C ILE A 325 10.76 8.59 2.42
N GLU A 326 9.94 9.54 1.97
CA GLU A 326 9.56 10.71 2.78
C GLU A 326 8.63 10.35 3.95
N ALA A 327 7.68 9.42 3.78
CA ALA A 327 6.72 9.12 4.83
C ALA A 327 7.19 8.03 5.82
N ASN A 328 8.17 7.21 5.46
CA ASN A 328 8.59 6.06 6.29
C ASN A 328 10.09 6.01 6.53
N ILE A 329 10.92 5.99 5.48
CA ILE A 329 12.36 5.72 5.63
C ILE A 329 13.06 6.92 6.26
N LYS A 330 12.96 8.09 5.64
CA LYS A 330 13.65 9.31 6.06
C LYS A 330 13.33 9.76 7.49
N PRO A 331 12.06 9.76 7.96
CA PRO A 331 11.76 10.10 9.35
C PRO A 331 12.45 9.19 10.38
N VAL A 332 12.61 7.90 10.06
CA VAL A 332 13.32 6.95 10.94
C VAL A 332 14.83 7.20 10.89
N THR A 333 15.39 7.52 9.72
CA THR A 333 16.80 7.91 9.59
C THR A 333 17.09 9.16 10.41
N GLU A 334 16.29 10.21 10.23
CA GLU A 334 16.39 11.49 10.94
C GLU A 334 16.27 11.29 12.46
N PHE A 335 15.32 10.46 12.89
CA PHE A 335 15.19 10.09 14.30
C PHE A 335 16.50 9.57 14.91
N PHE A 336 17.22 8.69 14.22
CA PHE A 336 18.51 8.18 14.71
C PHE A 336 19.63 9.22 14.58
N LEU A 337 19.67 10.00 13.50
CA LEU A 337 20.65 11.08 13.31
C LEU A 337 20.56 12.12 14.44
N GLU A 338 19.36 12.58 14.78
CA GLU A 338 19.10 13.52 15.88
C GLU A 338 19.56 12.99 17.25
N ARG A 339 19.64 11.65 17.39
CA ARG A 339 20.12 10.95 18.60
C ARG A 339 21.62 10.65 18.55
N GLY A 340 22.30 11.20 17.55
CA GLY A 340 23.75 11.17 17.39
C GLY A 340 24.28 9.83 16.85
N TYR A 341 23.48 9.09 16.09
CA TYR A 341 24.01 7.99 15.27
C TYR A 341 24.59 8.54 13.97
N THR A 342 25.64 7.93 13.44
CA THR A 342 26.15 8.26 12.11
C THR A 342 25.34 7.54 11.02
N LEU A 343 25.42 8.03 9.77
CA LEU A 343 24.80 7.34 8.62
C LEU A 343 25.31 5.90 8.48
N GLU A 344 26.60 5.66 8.75
CA GLU A 344 27.22 4.33 8.72
C GLU A 344 26.69 3.40 9.81
N GLU A 345 26.48 3.92 11.03
CA GLU A 345 25.86 3.16 12.12
C GLU A 345 24.41 2.79 11.77
N ILE A 346 23.65 3.72 11.18
CA ILE A 346 22.28 3.47 10.71
C ILE A 346 22.28 2.44 9.57
N GLY A 347 23.21 2.55 8.62
CA GLY A 347 23.45 1.58 7.56
C GLY A 347 23.75 0.18 8.11
N THR A 348 24.56 0.10 9.16
CA THR A 348 24.85 -1.14 9.88
C THR A 348 23.60 -1.70 10.56
N MET A 349 22.78 -0.84 11.18
CA MET A 349 21.55 -1.25 11.84
C MET A 349 20.55 -1.87 10.87
N ILE A 350 20.32 -1.24 9.71
CA ILE A 350 19.39 -1.78 8.71
C ILE A 350 19.90 -3.05 8.05
N SER A 351 21.21 -3.14 7.81
CA SER A 351 21.85 -4.36 7.26
C SER A 351 21.71 -5.55 8.21
N ARG A 352 21.73 -5.31 9.53
CA ARG A 352 21.53 -6.34 10.57
C ARG A 352 20.06 -6.67 10.80
N TYR A 353 19.18 -5.69 10.68
CA TYR A 353 17.76 -5.86 10.96
C TYR A 353 16.87 -5.06 10.01
N GLY A 354 16.64 -5.65 8.83
CA GLY A 354 15.78 -5.10 7.79
C GLY A 354 14.44 -4.51 8.25
N PRO A 355 13.67 -5.17 9.14
CA PRO A 355 12.39 -4.66 9.60
C PRO A 355 12.43 -3.31 10.34
N LEU A 356 13.61 -2.76 10.67
CA LEU A 356 13.74 -1.50 11.42
C LEU A 356 12.88 -0.36 10.83
N TYR A 357 12.92 -0.15 9.51
CA TYR A 357 12.14 0.88 8.81
C TYR A 357 10.65 0.54 8.63
N THR A 358 10.25 -0.70 8.91
CA THR A 358 8.84 -1.13 8.81
C THR A 358 8.02 -0.77 10.05
N PHE A 359 8.67 -0.32 11.13
CA PHE A 359 8.00 0.03 12.37
C PHE A 359 7.49 1.46 12.36
N SER A 360 6.36 1.69 13.04
CA SER A 360 5.89 3.03 13.35
C SER A 360 6.91 3.79 14.20
N LEU A 361 7.26 5.00 13.77
CA LEU A 361 8.15 5.87 14.52
C LEU A 361 7.58 6.17 15.92
N THR A 362 6.38 6.75 15.97
CA THR A 362 5.72 7.18 17.22
C THR A 362 5.15 6.01 18.03
N GLY A 363 4.57 5.01 17.37
CA GLY A 363 3.93 3.88 18.03
C GLY A 363 4.89 2.78 18.48
N ASN A 364 6.14 2.78 18.01
CA ASN A 364 7.07 1.68 18.30
C ASN A 364 8.51 2.13 18.58
N LEU A 365 9.14 2.92 17.71
CA LEU A 365 10.56 3.26 17.87
C LEU A 365 10.79 4.23 19.04
N MET A 366 10.04 5.34 19.10
CA MET A 366 10.20 6.35 20.16
C MET A 366 9.98 5.78 21.57
N PRO A 367 8.88 5.06 21.87
CA PRO A 367 8.66 4.56 23.23
C PRO A 367 9.71 3.54 23.69
N LYS A 368 10.24 2.76 22.73
CA LYS A 368 11.32 1.79 23.02
C LYS A 368 12.65 2.48 23.22
N TRP A 369 12.92 3.53 22.46
CA TRP A 369 14.09 4.38 22.65
C TRP A 369 14.06 5.09 24.01
N ASP A 370 12.93 5.69 24.39
CA ASP A 370 12.79 6.38 25.66
C ASP A 370 13.01 5.41 26.83
N PHE A 371 12.48 4.19 26.72
CA PHE A 371 12.79 3.15 27.70
C PHE A 371 14.26 2.74 27.67
N PHE A 372 14.88 2.60 26.50
CA PHE A 372 16.30 2.27 26.36
C PHE A 372 17.20 3.29 27.08
N LEU A 373 16.86 4.58 27.08
CA LEU A 373 17.60 5.61 27.81
C LEU A 373 17.56 5.41 29.34
N THR A 374 16.54 4.74 29.87
CA THR A 374 16.50 4.35 31.30
C THR A 374 17.35 3.12 31.61
N MET A 375 17.85 2.44 30.56
CA MET A 375 18.66 1.25 30.70
C MET A 375 20.15 1.62 30.75
N ASP A 376 20.90 0.94 31.63
CA ASP A 376 22.36 1.01 31.77
C ASP A 376 23.10 0.31 30.59
N TYR A 377 22.81 0.73 29.36
CA TYR A 377 23.48 0.30 28.13
C TYR A 377 23.93 1.50 27.29
N PRO A 378 25.11 1.43 26.66
CA PRO A 378 25.53 2.47 25.72
C PRO A 378 24.72 2.40 24.43
N LYS A 379 24.49 3.53 23.78
CA LYS A 379 23.76 3.63 22.50
C LYS A 379 24.32 2.73 21.38
N SER A 380 25.62 2.43 21.43
CA SER A 380 26.31 1.53 20.48
C SER A 380 25.78 0.09 20.55
N GLU A 381 25.14 -0.33 21.64
CA GLU A 381 24.49 -1.64 21.70
C GLU A 381 23.30 -1.77 20.74
N LEU A 382 22.62 -0.66 20.42
CA LEU A 382 21.54 -0.69 19.43
C LEU A 382 22.06 -0.83 17.99
N VAL A 383 23.31 -0.46 17.72
CA VAL A 383 23.99 -0.74 16.44
C VAL A 383 24.29 -2.23 16.32
N LYS A 384 24.76 -2.84 17.42
CA LYS A 384 25.07 -4.28 17.46
C LYS A 384 23.81 -5.15 17.46
N PHE A 385 22.74 -4.68 18.08
CA PHE A 385 21.48 -5.41 18.24
C PHE A 385 20.24 -4.54 17.99
N PRO A 386 20.01 -4.08 16.74
CA PRO A 386 18.84 -3.29 16.36
C PRO A 386 17.52 -4.06 16.52
N ASN A 387 17.57 -5.39 16.60
CA ASN A 387 16.44 -6.26 16.93
C ASN A 387 15.74 -5.89 18.25
N PHE A 388 16.37 -5.11 19.13
CA PHE A 388 15.73 -4.49 20.28
C PHE A 388 14.36 -3.88 19.92
N PHE A 389 14.29 -3.13 18.81
CA PHE A 389 13.06 -2.48 18.34
C PHE A 389 11.98 -3.46 17.85
N GLY A 390 12.32 -4.74 17.65
CA GLY A 390 11.38 -5.80 17.28
C GLY A 390 10.66 -6.46 18.46
N TYR A 391 11.20 -6.38 19.68
CA TYR A 391 10.60 -7.03 20.85
C TYR A 391 9.49 -6.18 21.48
N ASN A 392 8.46 -6.82 22.02
CA ASN A 392 7.38 -6.09 22.70
C ASN A 392 7.87 -5.39 23.97
N LEU A 393 7.57 -4.09 24.12
CA LEU A 393 8.08 -3.26 25.22
C LEU A 393 7.60 -3.77 26.59
N GLU A 394 6.29 -3.95 26.75
CA GLU A 394 5.65 -4.31 28.03
C GLU A 394 5.84 -5.78 28.40
N ARG A 395 5.78 -6.68 27.40
CA ARG A 395 5.78 -8.14 27.65
C ARG A 395 7.17 -8.76 27.64
N ARG A 396 8.16 -8.11 27.04
CA ARG A 396 9.51 -8.70 26.84
C ARG A 396 10.63 -7.82 27.37
N ILE A 397 10.68 -6.56 26.96
CA ILE A 397 11.81 -5.68 27.27
C ILE A 397 11.80 -5.29 28.75
N LYS A 398 10.72 -4.65 29.22
CA LYS A 398 10.59 -4.17 30.61
C LYS A 398 10.74 -5.29 31.65
N PRO A 399 10.02 -6.43 31.57
CA PRO A 399 10.09 -7.46 32.61
C PRO A 399 11.48 -8.09 32.71
N ARG A 400 12.13 -8.33 31.58
CA ARG A 400 13.47 -8.94 31.57
C ARG A 400 14.55 -7.99 32.04
N TYR A 401 14.43 -6.69 31.72
CA TYR A 401 15.36 -5.71 32.23
C TYR A 401 15.21 -5.51 33.75
N ALA A 402 13.98 -5.42 34.25
CA ALA A 402 13.72 -5.37 35.70
C ALA A 402 14.32 -6.60 36.41
N ARG A 403 14.12 -7.79 35.84
CA ARG A 403 14.69 -9.04 36.36
C ARG A 403 16.22 -9.01 36.38
N LEU A 404 16.86 -8.51 35.32
CA LEU A 404 18.32 -8.35 35.24
C LEU A 404 18.83 -7.38 36.31
N LYS A 405 18.18 -6.23 36.49
CA LYS A 405 18.52 -5.23 37.51
C LYS A 405 18.42 -5.78 38.93
N CYS A 406 17.33 -6.50 39.24
CA CYS A 406 17.15 -7.13 40.56
C CYS A 406 18.22 -8.18 40.87
N SER A 407 18.79 -8.82 39.84
CA SER A 407 19.83 -9.84 40.00
C SER A 407 21.25 -9.27 40.14
N GLY A 408 21.47 -7.98 39.88
CA GLY A 408 22.80 -7.35 39.89
C GLY A 408 23.77 -7.83 38.80
N VAL A 409 23.31 -8.70 37.89
CA VAL A 409 24.14 -9.26 36.80
C VAL A 409 24.17 -8.31 35.61
N ARG A 410 25.32 -8.21 34.95
CA ARG A 410 25.45 -7.58 33.62
C ARG A 410 25.42 -8.62 32.49
N LEU A 411 24.52 -8.44 31.52
CA LEU A 411 24.40 -9.25 30.31
C LEU A 411 24.33 -8.34 29.08
N LEU A 412 24.70 -8.86 27.91
CA LEU A 412 24.51 -8.16 26.65
C LEU A 412 23.02 -8.12 26.27
N LEU A 413 22.59 -7.09 25.54
CA LEU A 413 21.17 -6.89 25.19
C LEU A 413 20.59 -8.07 24.40
N ASN A 414 21.39 -8.66 23.51
CA ASN A 414 21.00 -9.86 22.76
C ASN A 414 20.74 -11.06 23.70
N GLN A 415 21.54 -11.27 24.74
CA GLN A 415 21.36 -12.35 25.72
C GLN A 415 20.10 -12.13 26.56
N VAL A 416 19.78 -10.86 26.87
CA VAL A 416 18.56 -10.52 27.60
C VAL A 416 17.32 -10.82 26.76
N LEU A 417 17.31 -10.43 25.48
CA LEU A 417 16.06 -10.39 24.71
C LEU A 417 15.85 -11.57 23.75
N SER A 418 16.92 -12.16 23.19
CA SER A 418 16.79 -13.23 22.18
C SER A 418 16.47 -14.60 22.76
N LEU A 419 16.90 -14.88 23.99
CA LEU A 419 16.75 -16.21 24.60
C LEU A 419 15.29 -16.54 24.91
N SER A 420 14.93 -17.82 24.87
CA SER A 420 13.66 -18.29 25.45
C SER A 420 13.59 -17.98 26.94
N SER A 421 12.39 -17.94 27.53
CA SER A 421 12.24 -17.57 28.95
C SER A 421 12.99 -18.52 29.88
N SER A 422 12.96 -19.82 29.63
CA SER A 422 13.76 -20.81 30.39
C SER A 422 15.25 -20.53 30.28
N LYS A 423 15.79 -20.41 29.05
CA LYS A 423 17.22 -20.18 28.83
C LYS A 423 17.70 -18.86 29.42
N PHE A 424 16.87 -17.81 29.38
CA PHE A 424 17.17 -16.53 30.01
C PHE A 424 17.33 -16.70 31.53
N GLU A 425 16.42 -17.38 32.20
CA GLU A 425 16.52 -17.65 33.64
C GLU A 425 17.72 -18.55 33.98
N ASP A 426 18.03 -19.55 33.16
CA ASP A 426 19.18 -20.43 33.38
C ASP A 426 20.51 -19.66 33.29
N VAL A 427 20.64 -18.78 32.29
CA VAL A 427 21.82 -17.92 32.13
C VAL A 427 21.93 -16.94 33.30
N LEU A 428 20.81 -16.35 33.72
CA LEU A 428 20.77 -15.41 34.84
C LEU A 428 21.18 -16.11 36.15
N LYS A 429 20.59 -17.27 36.47
CA LYS A 429 20.95 -18.07 37.64
C LYS A 429 22.42 -18.48 37.63
N LYS A 430 22.94 -18.92 36.48
CA LYS A 430 24.35 -19.32 36.33
C LYS A 430 25.29 -18.14 36.59
N LYS A 431 24.95 -16.94 36.13
CA LYS A 431 25.73 -15.72 36.37
C LYS A 431 25.62 -15.23 37.81
N MET A 432 24.44 -15.29 38.41
CA MET A 432 24.25 -14.96 39.84
C MET A 432 25.10 -15.86 40.74
N LYS A 433 25.13 -17.17 40.47
CA LYS A 433 25.98 -18.11 41.23
C LYS A 433 27.47 -17.77 41.16
N LYS A 434 27.95 -17.28 40.01
CA LYS A 434 29.35 -16.86 39.85
C LYS A 434 29.68 -15.63 40.68
N LEU A 435 28.78 -14.64 40.73
CA LEU A 435 28.93 -13.43 41.55
C LEU A 435 28.87 -13.68 43.07
N GLN A 436 28.49 -14.89 43.50
CA GLN A 436 28.48 -15.28 44.92
C GLN A 436 29.75 -16.05 45.32
N ILE A 437 30.58 -16.42 44.36
CA ILE A 437 31.82 -17.20 44.57
C ILE A 437 33.06 -16.30 44.44
N ASP A 438 32.93 -15.18 43.71
CA ASP A 438 33.90 -14.08 43.64
C ASP A 438 33.54 -13.00 44.66
#